data_AF-A0A939B043-F1
#
_entry.id   AF-A0A939B043-F1
#
_cell.length_a   1.000
_cell.length_b   1.000
_cell.length_c   1.000
_cell.angle_alpha   90.00
_cell.angle_beta   90.00
_cell.angle_gamma   90.00
#
_symmetry.space_group_name_H-M   'P 1'
#
loop_
_entity.id
_entity.type
_entity.pdbx_description
1 polymer ?
#
loop_
_entity_poly.entity_id
_entity_poly.type
_entity_poly.pdbx_seq_one_letter_code
_entity_poly.pdbx_strand_id
1 'polypeptide(L)'
;MNSSYEREQTLLTPGETELRFEAWLVGVDHLIEPDRDDVYTVSFQPLTTSDYQRFMEAAEMALMTVEMRLGPHSRKRPTKCVEDKRGMCIASQLFKPKLNITLDHPSLYYGKTVSINGHFRDDPLGTIYFQASYIDLY
;
A
#
# COMPACT_ATOMS: atom_id res chain seq x y z
N MET A 1 16.60 24.68 22.08
CA MET A 1 15.29 24.85 21.43
C MET A 1 14.88 23.50 20.87
N ASN A 2 13.96 22.81 21.56
CA ASN A 2 13.41 21.54 21.10
C ASN A 2 12.50 21.84 19.91
N SER A 3 13.01 21.66 18.69
CA SER A 3 12.17 21.52 17.50
C SER A 3 11.40 20.23 17.68
N SER A 4 10.21 20.31 18.28
CA SER A 4 9.21 19.26 18.21
C SER A 4 8.93 19.03 16.74
N TYR A 5 9.56 17.99 16.18
CA TYR A 5 9.20 17.39 14.91
C TYR A 5 7.76 16.92 15.05
N GLU A 6 6.80 17.79 14.75
CA GLU A 6 5.44 17.35 14.48
C GLU A 6 5.54 16.42 13.28
N ARG A 7 5.56 15.12 13.54
CA ARG A 7 5.39 14.12 12.48
C ARG A 7 4.02 14.40 11.88
N GLU A 8 4.01 15.07 10.72
CA GLU A 8 2.77 15.36 10.00
C GLU A 8 2.00 14.04 9.85
N GLN A 9 0.79 13.99 10.41
CA GLN A 9 -0.06 12.80 10.33
C GLN A 9 -0.50 12.57 8.89
N THR A 10 -0.99 11.36 8.61
CA THR A 10 -1.65 11.03 7.34
C THR A 10 -2.80 12.02 7.11
N LEU A 11 -2.88 12.62 5.92
CA LEU A 11 -3.99 13.48 5.52
C LEU A 11 -5.14 12.69 4.88
N LEU A 12 -4.87 11.42 4.55
CA LEU A 12 -5.84 10.45 4.07
C LEU A 12 -6.57 9.75 5.21
N THR A 13 -7.88 9.58 5.05
CA THR A 13 -8.74 8.81 5.96
C THR A 13 -8.87 7.37 5.44
N PRO A 14 -8.51 6.34 6.22
CA PRO A 14 -8.55 4.94 5.75
C PRO A 14 -9.88 4.49 5.14
N GLY A 15 -11.02 4.87 5.74
CA GLY A 15 -12.33 4.48 5.23
C GLY A 15 -12.74 5.16 3.91
N GLU A 16 -12.11 6.29 3.56
CA GLU A 16 -12.35 7.00 2.29
C GLU A 16 -11.49 6.42 1.15
N THR A 17 -10.43 5.69 1.50
CA THR A 17 -9.45 5.15 0.55
C THR A 17 -9.43 3.62 0.53
N GLU A 18 -10.39 2.97 1.17
CA GLU A 18 -10.46 1.52 1.27
C GLU A 18 -10.82 0.88 -0.07
N LEU A 19 -10.07 -0.17 -0.42
CA LEU A 19 -10.31 -1.00 -1.59
C LEU A 19 -10.28 -2.47 -1.22
N ARG A 20 -11.12 -3.25 -1.91
CA ARG A 20 -11.10 -4.70 -1.91
C ARG A 20 -11.19 -5.23 -3.33
N PHE A 21 -10.26 -6.11 -3.71
CA PHE A 21 -10.19 -6.73 -5.02
C PHE A 21 -9.50 -8.10 -4.94
N GLU A 22 -9.60 -8.88 -6.02
CA GLU A 22 -8.80 -10.09 -6.19
C GLU A 22 -7.52 -9.77 -6.94
N ALA A 23 -6.41 -10.43 -6.57
CA ALA A 23 -5.11 -10.24 -7.20
C ALA A 23 -4.31 -11.55 -7.32
N TRP A 24 -3.40 -11.60 -8.27
CA TRP A 24 -2.33 -12.58 -8.34
C TRP A 24 -1.14 -12.06 -7.54
N LEU A 25 -0.58 -12.88 -6.66
CA LEU A 25 0.67 -12.56 -5.99
C LEU A 25 1.83 -12.69 -6.98
N VAL A 26 2.60 -11.61 -7.13
CA VAL A 26 3.76 -11.53 -8.05
C VAL A 26 5.07 -11.52 -7.27
N GLY A 27 5.06 -11.04 -6.02
CA GLY A 27 6.19 -11.01 -5.11
C GLY A 27 5.72 -11.18 -3.68
N VAL A 28 6.26 -12.18 -2.99
CA VAL A 28 5.84 -12.57 -1.62
C VAL A 28 6.99 -12.69 -0.64
N ASP A 29 8.21 -12.36 -1.07
CA ASP A 29 9.43 -12.50 -0.27
C ASP A 29 9.33 -11.70 1.03
N HIS A 30 8.71 -10.52 0.97
CA HIS A 30 8.57 -9.62 2.12
C HIS A 30 7.17 -9.60 2.74
N LEU A 31 6.38 -10.66 2.51
CA LEU A 31 5.03 -10.80 3.05
C LEU A 31 5.04 -11.25 4.53
N ILE A 32 6.03 -12.06 4.90
CA ILE A 32 6.15 -12.69 6.25
C ILE A 32 7.26 -12.06 7.07
N GLU A 33 8.36 -11.71 6.41
CA GLU A 33 9.54 -11.07 6.97
C GLU A 33 9.73 -9.75 6.25
N PRO A 34 10.03 -8.64 6.95
CA PRO A 34 10.22 -7.38 6.28
C PRO A 34 11.52 -7.38 5.45
N ASP A 35 11.67 -6.37 4.59
CA ASP A 35 12.93 -6.11 3.92
C ASP A 35 13.99 -5.52 4.88
N ARG A 36 15.10 -5.04 4.34
CA ARG A 36 16.21 -4.49 5.13
C ARG A 36 15.86 -3.19 5.86
N ASP A 37 14.78 -2.52 5.46
CA ASP A 37 14.31 -1.26 6.03
C ASP A 37 13.14 -1.49 7.02
N ASP A 38 12.93 -2.73 7.46
CA ASP A 38 11.81 -3.17 8.30
C ASP A 38 10.43 -2.93 7.65
N VAL A 39 10.37 -2.94 6.31
CA VAL A 39 9.14 -2.76 5.54
C VAL A 39 8.63 -4.10 4.99
N TYR A 40 7.39 -4.42 5.30
CA TYR A 40 6.67 -5.51 4.64
C TYR A 40 6.18 -5.05 3.29
N THR A 41 6.49 -5.83 2.26
CA THR A 41 6.13 -5.50 0.88
C THR A 41 5.53 -6.72 0.19
N VAL A 42 4.42 -6.48 -0.52
CA VAL A 42 3.80 -7.47 -1.40
C VAL A 42 3.58 -6.86 -2.77
N SER A 43 4.03 -7.56 -3.81
CA SER A 43 3.78 -7.19 -5.19
C SER A 43 2.68 -8.05 -5.75
N PHE A 44 1.72 -7.43 -6.42
CA PHE A 44 0.54 -8.12 -6.92
C PHE A 44 0.04 -7.52 -8.23
N GLN A 45 -0.76 -8.30 -8.95
CA GLN A 45 -1.47 -7.86 -10.14
C GLN A 45 -2.97 -8.07 -9.90
N PRO A 46 -3.81 -7.02 -9.86
CA PRO A 46 -5.26 -7.20 -9.81
C PRO A 46 -5.75 -8.14 -10.92
N LEU A 47 -6.70 -9.02 -10.59
CA LEU A 47 -7.16 -10.09 -11.49
C LEU A 47 -7.83 -9.56 -12.74
N THR A 48 -8.51 -8.42 -12.62
CA THR A 48 -9.25 -7.80 -13.71
C THR A 48 -8.68 -6.42 -14.05
N THR A 49 -8.76 -6.05 -15.33
CA THR A 49 -8.41 -4.69 -15.76
C THR A 49 -9.25 -3.63 -15.05
N SER A 50 -10.51 -3.94 -14.73
CA SER A 50 -11.39 -3.04 -13.99
C SER A 50 -10.88 -2.78 -12.57
N ASP A 51 -10.39 -3.81 -11.87
CA ASP A 51 -9.81 -3.66 -10.53
C ASP A 51 -8.50 -2.89 -10.58
N TYR A 52 -7.67 -3.15 -11.59
CA TYR A 52 -6.45 -2.39 -11.82
C TYR A 52 -6.74 -0.91 -12.06
N GLN A 53 -7.69 -0.59 -12.94
CA GLN A 53 -8.09 0.78 -13.20
C GLN A 53 -8.62 1.46 -11.92
N ARG A 54 -9.52 0.79 -11.18
CA ARG A 54 -10.04 1.29 -9.91
C ARG A 54 -8.95 1.56 -8.88
N PHE A 55 -7.95 0.68 -8.79
CA PHE A 55 -6.80 0.86 -7.91
C PHE A 55 -6.00 2.11 -8.28
N MET A 56 -5.70 2.29 -9.57
CA MET A 56 -4.92 3.42 -10.05
C MET A 56 -5.69 4.75 -9.91
N GLU A 57 -6.99 4.76 -10.21
CA GLU A 57 -7.86 5.93 -9.99
C GLU A 57 -7.91 6.32 -8.52
N ALA A 58 -8.07 5.36 -7.61
CA ALA A 58 -8.07 5.63 -6.18
C ALA A 58 -6.71 6.16 -5.68
N ALA A 59 -5.61 5.68 -6.25
CA ALA A 59 -4.27 6.20 -5.95
C ALA A 59 -4.08 7.65 -6.42
N GLU A 60 -4.59 8.00 -7.61
CA GLU A 60 -4.60 9.38 -8.11
C GLU A 60 -5.51 10.29 -7.26
N MET A 61 -6.68 9.80 -6.87
CA MET A 61 -7.58 10.54 -5.97
C MET A 61 -6.93 10.78 -4.60
N ALA A 62 -6.21 9.80 -4.07
CA ALA A 62 -5.45 9.93 -2.83
C ALA A 62 -4.35 11.00 -2.96
N LEU A 63 -3.59 10.97 -4.06
CA LEU A 63 -2.59 12.00 -4.36
C LEU A 63 -3.20 13.41 -4.39
N MET A 64 -4.27 13.59 -5.16
CA MET A 64 -4.98 14.87 -5.28
C MET A 64 -5.55 15.32 -3.93
N THR A 65 -6.07 14.40 -3.13
CA THR A 65 -6.61 14.70 -1.79
C THR A 65 -5.52 15.25 -0.87
N VAL A 66 -4.33 14.63 -0.88
CA VAL A 66 -3.19 15.13 -0.11
C VAL A 66 -2.81 16.52 -0.59
N GLU A 67 -2.63 16.73 -1.90
CA GLU A 67 -2.30 18.04 -2.50
C GLU A 67 -3.28 19.14 -2.08
N MET A 68 -4.59 18.87 -2.10
CA MET A 68 -5.61 19.84 -1.72
C MET A 68 -5.66 20.11 -0.22
N ARG A 69 -5.32 19.11 0.62
CA ARG A 69 -5.34 19.22 2.09
C ARG A 69 -4.03 19.76 2.67
N LEU A 70 -2.97 19.93 1.85
CA LEU A 70 -1.71 20.50 2.31
C LEU A 70 -1.92 21.91 2.87
N GLY A 71 -1.52 22.10 4.12
CA GLY A 71 -1.44 23.44 4.70
C GLY A 71 -0.30 24.26 4.08
N PRO A 72 -0.35 25.60 4.17
CA PRO A 72 0.66 26.50 3.58
C PRO A 72 2.07 26.34 4.17
N HIS A 73 2.21 25.61 5.28
CA HIS A 73 3.48 25.33 5.94
C HIS A 73 3.87 23.85 5.91
N SER A 74 3.08 22.99 5.23
CA SER A 74 3.42 21.57 5.11
C SER A 74 4.69 21.38 4.29
N ARG A 75 5.49 20.39 4.70
CA ARG A 75 6.70 19.97 3.96
C ARG A 75 6.46 18.77 3.05
N LYS A 76 5.25 18.20 3.06
CA LYS A 76 4.90 17.06 2.19
C LYS A 76 5.05 17.47 0.73
N ARG A 77 5.64 16.56 -0.05
CA ARG A 77 5.72 16.63 -1.51
C ARG A 77 4.98 15.40 -2.03
N PRO A 78 3.69 15.54 -2.36
CA PRO A 78 2.88 14.41 -2.74
C PRO A 78 3.49 13.69 -3.94
N THR A 79 3.75 12.40 -3.78
CA THR A 79 4.25 11.53 -4.86
C THR A 79 3.57 10.17 -4.74
N LYS A 80 3.32 9.51 -5.86
CA LYS A 80 2.65 8.22 -5.90
C LYS A 80 3.68 7.08 -5.96
N CYS A 81 3.63 6.17 -4.99
CA CYS A 81 4.48 4.98 -4.90
C CYS A 81 3.63 3.73 -4.68
N VAL A 82 2.89 3.33 -5.71
CA VAL A 82 1.92 2.21 -5.65
C VAL A 82 2.18 1.15 -6.73
N GLU A 83 3.21 1.34 -7.55
CA GLU A 83 3.58 0.50 -8.68
C GLU A 83 5.11 0.37 -8.76
N ASP A 84 5.60 -0.81 -9.10
CA ASP A 84 7.02 -1.06 -9.31
C ASP A 84 7.46 -0.68 -10.73
N LYS A 85 8.76 -0.79 -11.01
CA LYS A 85 9.32 -0.49 -12.34
C LYS A 85 8.84 -1.44 -13.46
N ARG A 86 8.17 -2.53 -13.10
CA ARG A 86 7.65 -3.57 -14.02
C ARG A 86 6.14 -3.42 -14.23
N GLY A 87 5.50 -2.42 -13.63
CA GLY A 87 4.05 -2.21 -13.73
C GLY A 87 3.23 -3.03 -12.73
N MET A 88 3.85 -3.66 -11.73
CA MET A 88 3.14 -4.44 -10.70
C MET A 88 2.71 -3.52 -9.57
N CYS A 89 1.48 -3.67 -9.09
CA CYS A 89 1.02 -2.94 -7.92
C CYS A 89 1.77 -3.40 -6.67
N ILE A 90 1.99 -2.48 -5.73
CA ILE A 90 2.70 -2.74 -4.49
C ILE A 90 1.84 -2.33 -3.30
N ALA A 91 1.80 -3.16 -2.27
CA ALA A 91 1.46 -2.72 -0.91
C ALA A 91 2.72 -2.71 -0.05
N SER A 92 2.95 -1.60 0.67
CA SER A 92 4.12 -1.39 1.53
C SER A 92 3.69 -0.90 2.90
N GLN A 93 4.22 -1.48 3.97
CA GLN A 93 3.75 -1.21 5.33
C GLN A 93 4.74 -1.63 6.42
N LEU A 94 4.73 -0.91 7.55
CA LEU A 94 5.61 -1.15 8.70
C LEU A 94 5.18 -2.33 9.59
N PHE A 95 4.09 -2.99 9.26
CA PHE A 95 3.55 -4.09 10.05
C PHE A 95 3.10 -5.23 9.15
N LYS A 96 3.26 -6.45 9.64
CA LYS A 96 2.88 -7.66 8.92
C LYS A 96 1.38 -7.63 8.59
N PRO A 97 0.98 -7.84 7.31
CA PRO A 97 -0.43 -7.93 6.95
C PRO A 97 -1.08 -9.11 7.67
N LYS A 98 -2.37 -8.96 8.01
CA LYS A 98 -3.13 -10.08 8.56
C LYS A 98 -3.45 -11.07 7.43
N LEU A 99 -3.11 -12.34 7.65
CA LEU A 99 -3.34 -13.44 6.73
C LEU A 99 -4.42 -14.39 7.29
N ASN A 100 -5.16 -15.05 6.42
CA ASN A 100 -6.13 -16.08 6.78
C ASN A 100 -5.50 -17.43 7.13
N ILE A 101 -4.27 -17.67 6.65
CA ILE A 101 -3.49 -18.89 6.86
C ILE A 101 -2.11 -18.58 7.45
N THR A 102 -1.46 -19.59 8.03
CA THR A 102 -0.03 -19.53 8.36
C THR A 102 0.76 -19.92 7.11
N LEU A 103 1.77 -19.11 6.76
CA LEU A 103 2.62 -19.37 5.61
C LEU A 103 3.92 -20.05 6.07
N ASP A 104 4.07 -21.33 5.74
CA ASP A 104 5.27 -22.10 6.08
C ASP A 104 6.40 -21.91 5.05
N HIS A 105 6.02 -21.70 3.78
CA HIS A 105 6.94 -21.52 2.65
C HIS A 105 6.39 -20.45 1.69
N PRO A 106 6.77 -19.16 1.83
CA PRO A 106 6.20 -18.08 1.02
C PRO A 106 6.36 -18.32 -0.48
N SER A 107 7.45 -18.95 -0.93
CA SER A 107 7.70 -19.24 -2.34
C SER A 107 6.61 -20.10 -3.01
N LEU A 108 5.84 -20.90 -2.25
CA LEU A 108 4.73 -21.70 -2.78
C LEU A 108 3.50 -20.87 -3.17
N TYR A 109 3.48 -19.59 -2.77
CA TYR A 109 2.34 -18.69 -2.98
C TYR A 109 2.56 -17.70 -4.12
N TYR A 110 3.71 -17.75 -4.79
CA TYR A 110 3.90 -17.05 -6.07
C TYR A 110 2.84 -17.50 -7.09
N GLY A 111 2.22 -16.53 -7.74
CA GLY A 111 1.18 -16.77 -8.74
C GLY A 111 -0.13 -17.32 -8.16
N LYS A 112 -0.34 -17.29 -6.84
CA LYS A 112 -1.64 -17.62 -6.24
C LYS A 112 -2.59 -16.44 -6.33
N THR A 113 -3.87 -16.76 -6.56
CA THR A 113 -4.97 -15.80 -6.42
C THR A 113 -5.24 -15.54 -4.95
N VAL A 114 -5.45 -14.28 -4.61
CA VAL A 114 -5.78 -13.82 -3.26
C VAL A 114 -6.85 -12.74 -3.30
N SER A 115 -7.56 -12.53 -2.19
CA SER A 115 -8.34 -11.31 -1.97
C SER A 115 -7.51 -10.33 -1.13
N ILE A 116 -7.32 -9.10 -1.61
CA ILE A 116 -6.60 -8.06 -0.88
C ILE A 116 -7.62 -7.01 -0.43
N ASN A 117 -7.56 -6.66 0.85
CA ASN A 117 -8.24 -5.51 1.42
C ASN A 117 -7.20 -4.56 2.01
N GLY A 118 -7.31 -3.28 1.69
CA GLY A 118 -6.38 -2.26 2.15
C GLY A 118 -6.86 -0.86 1.85
N HIS A 119 -6.02 0.13 2.13
CA HIS A 119 -6.35 1.53 1.92
C HIS A 119 -5.10 2.34 1.60
N PHE A 120 -5.26 3.47 0.92
CA PHE A 120 -4.15 4.39 0.66
C PHE A 120 -3.83 5.24 1.89
N ARG A 121 -2.53 5.47 2.09
CA ARG A 121 -1.99 6.33 3.14
C ARG A 121 -0.87 7.20 2.58
N ASP A 122 -0.61 8.30 3.28
CA ASP A 122 0.51 9.18 3.00
C ASP A 122 1.49 9.21 4.19
N ASP A 123 2.79 9.17 3.88
CA ASP A 123 3.84 9.29 4.89
C ASP A 123 4.11 10.78 5.26
N PRO A 124 5.02 11.06 6.21
CA PRO A 124 5.39 12.43 6.56
C PRO A 124 6.08 13.23 5.44
N LEU A 125 6.56 12.56 4.38
CA LEU A 125 7.14 13.19 3.18
C LEU A 125 6.08 13.42 2.09
N GLY A 126 4.89 12.86 2.23
CA GLY A 126 3.80 12.95 1.25
C GLY A 126 3.76 11.78 0.27
N THR A 127 4.57 10.73 0.45
CA THR A 127 4.54 9.55 -0.40
C THR A 127 3.23 8.81 -0.18
N ILE A 128 2.44 8.64 -1.24
CA ILE A 128 1.21 7.84 -1.26
C ILE A 128 1.57 6.39 -1.52
N TYR A 129 1.18 5.51 -0.61
CA TYR A 129 1.36 4.06 -0.74
C TYR A 129 0.07 3.33 -0.38
N PHE A 130 -0.08 2.11 -0.87
CA PHE A 130 -1.19 1.24 -0.49
C PHE A 130 -0.79 0.37 0.71
N GLN A 131 -1.65 0.34 1.73
CA GLN A 131 -1.43 -0.44 2.94
C GLN A 131 -2.46 -1.59 2.98
N ALA A 132 -1.99 -2.82 2.79
CA ALA A 132 -2.79 -4.03 2.89
C ALA A 132 -3.14 -4.32 4.36
N SER A 133 -4.43 -4.18 4.67
CA SER A 133 -4.96 -4.49 6.00
C SER A 133 -5.15 -6.00 6.19
N TYR A 134 -5.61 -6.68 5.13
CA TYR A 134 -5.86 -8.12 5.13
C TYR A 134 -5.60 -8.73 3.75
N ILE A 135 -5.00 -9.92 3.73
CA ILE A 135 -4.79 -10.71 2.51
C ILE A 135 -5.34 -12.13 2.76
N ASP A 136 -6.35 -12.50 1.98
CA ASP A 136 -7.02 -13.81 2.01
C ASP A 136 -6.42 -14.70 0.94
N LEU A 137 -5.71 -15.76 1.34
CA LEU A 137 -5.12 -16.73 0.41
C LEU A 137 -6.06 -17.92 0.21
N TYR A 138 -6.28 -18.30 -1.06
CA TYR A 138 -7.12 -19.43 -1.46
C TYR A 138 -6.35 -20.76 -1.52
#